data_AF-A0A1T4ZKL5-F1
#
_entry.id   AF-A0A1T4ZKL5-F1
#
_cell.length_a   1.000
_cell.length_b   1.000
_cell.length_c   1.000
_cell.angle_alpha   90.00
_cell.angle_beta   90.00
_cell.angle_gamma   90.00
#
_symmetry.space_group_name_H-M   'P 1'
#
loop_
_entity.id
_entity.type
_entity.pdbx_description
1 polymer ?
#
loop_
_entity_poly.entity_id
_entity_poly.type
_entity_poly.pdbx_seq_one_letter_code
_entity_poly.pdbx_strand_id
1 'polypeptide(L)'
;MFKQASTIQENGTLVVPAISHYVCRTLVNVQYPDWINPRYRHIPWQQSEHQSSLIRQLNQGLGQARNREELLTKLKAYLSRLFSIEFLHSPEYKVLIAKLEQLTDPNVAALFAHYPLVDHSSSQLLNGRNPRESGISILLLDVENLTLDIETEKFLETICLYPMQIKVAFANWRSMGKKDLEYHQRSYQLIHVPPGKDSADLKMSTVGSSIFVHYPTAKEVLVCSSDRGLTHLCNALQTHGLTVYQVTKNKTNLTVLNTRTSQVNTYSLKTAPQIPTLDQFILQLQEIIKLEQKHSHCQWIKLNRVDLLYKDAYDLTISQVVAAHFSDYQARDIFVKNPHIFVVHKSSEKSPSYVTLFEIQSSVTEPVALLNTELSQKILIESLEDLETALIKIIQELTLNSSEDNVSLSILGTQFHQKYGISITKIIKKLRLGGNFQKLLNLSTAFNLEKTDKDWRVKLNSP
;
A
#
# COMPACT_ATOMS: atom_id res chain seq x y z
N MET A 1 28.05 11.39 6.66
CA MET A 1 27.67 10.71 5.39
C MET A 1 27.47 9.23 5.69
N PHE A 2 26.25 8.79 5.99
CA PHE A 2 25.95 7.37 6.15
C PHE A 2 25.18 6.90 4.92
N LYS A 3 25.83 6.04 4.12
CA LYS A 3 25.21 5.30 3.01
C LYS A 3 24.17 4.37 3.61
N GLN A 4 22.91 4.58 3.26
CA GLN A 4 21.82 3.66 3.55
C GLN A 4 22.01 2.44 2.63
N ALA A 5 22.37 1.30 3.21
CA ALA A 5 22.33 0.03 2.52
C ALA A 5 20.85 -0.35 2.34
N SER A 6 20.28 -0.01 1.19
CA SER A 6 18.94 -0.44 0.79
C SER A 6 19.01 -1.90 0.35
N THR A 7 18.71 -2.80 1.29
CA THR A 7 18.58 -4.24 1.05
C THR A 7 17.42 -4.47 0.08
N ILE A 8 17.70 -5.06 -1.09
CA ILE A 8 16.77 -5.26 -2.21
C ILE A 8 15.68 -6.34 -1.93
N GLN A 9 15.57 -6.86 -0.71
CA GLN A 9 14.55 -7.86 -0.39
C GLN A 9 13.11 -7.34 -0.44
N GLU A 10 12.88 -6.03 -0.26
CA GLU A 10 11.55 -5.41 -0.47
C GLU A 10 11.36 -4.83 -1.89
N ASN A 11 12.44 -4.57 -2.62
CA ASN A 11 12.40 -3.90 -3.93
C ASN A 11 12.22 -4.85 -5.13
N GLY A 12 12.52 -6.15 -4.97
CA GLY A 12 12.46 -7.14 -6.05
C GLY A 12 11.06 -7.36 -6.63
N THR A 13 10.01 -7.10 -5.85
CA THR A 13 8.61 -7.40 -6.22
C THR A 13 8.02 -6.43 -7.24
N LEU A 14 8.56 -5.20 -7.37
CA LEU A 14 8.03 -4.16 -8.27
C LEU A 14 9.05 -3.68 -9.32
N VAL A 15 10.32 -3.55 -8.94
CA VAL A 15 11.38 -2.99 -9.81
C VAL A 15 11.71 -3.94 -10.96
N VAL A 16 11.89 -5.23 -10.65
CA VAL A 16 12.29 -6.23 -11.66
C VAL A 16 11.18 -6.45 -12.70
N PRO A 17 9.90 -6.63 -12.31
CA PRO A 17 8.81 -6.68 -13.28
C PRO A 17 8.70 -5.42 -14.15
N ALA A 18 8.81 -4.23 -13.57
CA ALA A 18 8.74 -2.96 -14.32
C ALA A 18 9.84 -2.85 -15.38
N ILE A 19 11.08 -3.21 -15.01
CA ILE A 19 12.22 -3.26 -15.93
C ILE A 19 11.99 -4.29 -17.03
N SER A 20 11.57 -5.52 -16.69
CA SER A 20 11.33 -6.59 -17.66
C SER A 20 10.25 -6.23 -18.67
N HIS A 21 9.15 -5.61 -18.23
CA HIS A 21 8.09 -5.12 -19.09
C HIS A 21 8.57 -3.97 -19.99
N TYR A 22 9.35 -3.03 -19.45
CA TYR A 22 9.88 -1.92 -20.24
C TYR A 22 10.82 -2.41 -21.35
N VAL A 23 11.75 -3.33 -21.03
CA VAL A 23 12.67 -3.93 -22.01
C VAL A 23 11.91 -4.71 -23.08
N CYS A 24 10.92 -5.53 -22.69
CA CYS A 24 10.10 -6.27 -23.63
C CYS A 24 9.33 -5.32 -24.57
N ARG A 25 8.76 -4.24 -24.02
CA ARG A 25 8.07 -3.21 -24.81
C ARG A 25 9.02 -2.49 -25.76
N THR A 26 10.23 -2.15 -25.33
CA THR A 26 11.24 -1.55 -26.21
C THR A 26 11.54 -2.49 -27.37
N LEU A 27 11.73 -3.78 -27.10
CA LEU A 27 12.02 -4.80 -28.12
C LEU A 27 10.89 -4.95 -29.14
N VAL A 28 9.63 -4.92 -28.69
CA VAL A 28 8.44 -4.98 -29.55
C VAL A 28 8.29 -3.73 -30.43
N ASN A 29 8.71 -2.57 -29.93
CA ASN A 29 8.54 -1.28 -30.60
C ASN A 29 9.79 -0.82 -31.38
N VAL A 30 10.80 -1.67 -31.54
CA VAL A 30 11.99 -1.36 -32.33
C VAL A 30 11.57 -1.10 -33.78
N GLN A 31 11.88 0.09 -34.30
CA GLN A 31 11.53 0.50 -35.66
C GLN A 31 12.43 -0.12 -36.73
N TYR A 32 13.67 -0.50 -36.37
CA TYR A 32 14.66 -1.07 -37.27
C TYR A 32 14.98 -2.51 -36.86
N PRO A 33 14.55 -3.53 -37.63
CA PRO A 33 14.83 -4.93 -37.31
C PRO A 33 16.33 -5.25 -37.15
N ASP A 34 17.20 -4.44 -37.75
CA ASP A 34 18.65 -4.56 -37.64
C ASP A 34 19.21 -4.21 -36.27
N TRP A 35 18.46 -3.46 -35.45
CA TRP A 35 18.81 -3.11 -34.07
C TRP A 35 18.60 -4.27 -33.09
N ILE A 36 17.87 -5.30 -33.50
CA ILE A 36 17.77 -6.55 -32.76
C ILE A 36 18.95 -7.43 -33.14
N ASN A 37 19.57 -8.06 -32.15
CA ASN A 37 20.66 -9.00 -32.38
C ASN A 37 20.24 -10.05 -33.43
N PRO A 38 21.07 -10.37 -34.43
CA PRO A 38 20.72 -11.30 -35.51
C PRO A 38 20.17 -12.65 -35.02
N ARG A 39 20.63 -13.12 -33.85
CA ARG A 39 20.14 -14.37 -33.21
C ARG A 39 18.67 -14.34 -32.80
N TYR A 40 18.08 -13.15 -32.68
CA TYR A 40 16.75 -12.92 -32.12
C TYR A 40 15.81 -12.22 -33.11
N ARG A 41 16.28 -11.87 -34.31
CA ARG A 41 15.52 -11.12 -35.33
C ARG A 41 14.37 -11.91 -35.94
N HIS A 42 14.48 -13.24 -35.99
CA HIS A 42 13.46 -14.14 -36.55
C HIS A 42 12.31 -14.45 -35.58
N ILE A 43 12.42 -14.04 -34.31
CA ILE A 43 11.39 -14.31 -33.30
C ILE A 43 10.25 -13.29 -33.46
N PRO A 44 8.98 -13.74 -33.55
CA PRO A 44 7.85 -12.84 -33.68
C PRO A 44 7.50 -12.21 -32.31
N TRP A 45 8.26 -11.18 -31.93
CA TRP A 45 8.12 -10.50 -30.63
C TRP A 45 6.73 -9.90 -30.36
N GLN A 46 5.91 -9.70 -31.39
CA GLN A 46 4.52 -9.26 -31.26
C GLN A 46 3.59 -10.33 -30.64
N GLN A 47 3.99 -11.60 -30.64
CA GLN A 47 3.22 -12.69 -30.04
C GLN A 47 3.43 -12.75 -28.52
N SER A 48 2.32 -12.94 -27.79
CA SER A 48 2.32 -12.94 -26.32
C SER A 48 3.20 -14.02 -25.71
N GLU A 49 3.31 -15.19 -26.34
CA GLU A 49 4.10 -16.33 -25.84
C GLU A 49 5.59 -15.97 -25.73
N HIS A 50 6.14 -15.28 -26.72
CA HIS A 50 7.54 -14.85 -26.72
C HIS A 50 7.79 -13.69 -25.76
N GLN A 51 6.83 -12.78 -25.61
CA GLN A 51 6.89 -11.69 -24.63
C GLN A 51 6.87 -12.24 -23.20
N SER A 52 5.94 -13.13 -22.87
CA SER A 52 5.85 -13.77 -21.55
C SER A 52 7.09 -14.61 -21.24
N SER A 53 7.65 -15.31 -22.24
CA SER A 53 8.88 -16.08 -22.05
C SER A 53 10.07 -15.16 -21.77
N LEU A 54 10.21 -14.05 -22.50
CA LEU A 54 11.26 -13.06 -22.28
C LEU A 54 11.13 -12.39 -20.91
N ILE A 55 9.92 -11.97 -20.54
CA ILE A 55 9.64 -11.36 -19.23
C ILE A 55 9.97 -12.34 -18.10
N ARG A 56 9.60 -13.62 -18.23
CA ARG A 56 9.95 -14.66 -17.25
C ARG A 56 11.47 -14.83 -17.11
N GLN A 57 12.19 -14.86 -18.24
CA GLN A 57 13.66 -14.98 -18.23
C GLN A 57 14.34 -13.76 -17.59
N LEU A 58 13.87 -12.55 -17.91
CA LEU A 58 14.38 -11.31 -17.32
C LEU A 58 14.07 -11.25 -15.82
N ASN A 59 12.84 -11.59 -15.41
CA ASN A 59 12.46 -11.64 -14.00
C ASN A 59 13.31 -12.62 -13.19
N GLN A 60 13.54 -13.82 -13.74
CA GLN A 60 14.36 -14.83 -13.08
C GLN A 60 15.83 -14.41 -12.98
N GLY A 61 16.40 -13.82 -14.03
CA GLY A 61 17.81 -13.42 -14.06
C GLY A 61 18.11 -12.15 -13.26
N LEU A 62 17.26 -11.13 -13.39
CA LEU A 62 17.39 -9.84 -12.70
C LEU A 62 16.99 -9.95 -11.22
N GLY A 63 16.04 -10.84 -10.89
CA GLY A 63 15.61 -11.10 -9.51
C GLY A 63 16.70 -11.72 -8.62
N GLN A 64 17.79 -12.24 -9.20
CA GLN A 64 18.94 -12.76 -8.47
C GLN A 64 19.97 -11.69 -8.09
N ALA A 65 19.78 -10.43 -8.46
CA ALA A 65 20.71 -9.35 -8.11
C ALA A 65 20.59 -8.97 -6.63
N ARG A 66 21.74 -8.87 -5.92
CA ARG A 66 21.78 -8.56 -4.48
C ARG A 66 21.76 -7.06 -4.19
N ASN A 67 22.23 -6.25 -5.15
CA ASN A 67 22.29 -4.79 -5.03
C ASN A 67 22.03 -4.10 -6.40
N ARG A 68 21.85 -2.77 -6.37
CA ARG A 68 21.48 -1.97 -7.55
C ARG A 68 22.55 -2.00 -8.64
N GLU A 69 23.83 -1.99 -8.24
CA GLU A 69 24.96 -2.04 -9.17
C GLU A 69 25.02 -3.38 -9.91
N GLU A 70 24.76 -4.49 -9.21
CA GLU A 70 24.66 -5.83 -9.79
C GLU A 70 23.45 -5.94 -10.72
N LEU A 71 22.31 -5.35 -10.34
CA LEU A 71 21.10 -5.31 -11.17
C LEU A 71 21.34 -4.56 -12.48
N LEU A 72 21.95 -3.38 -12.42
CA LEU A 72 22.29 -2.58 -13.60
C LEU A 72 23.32 -3.27 -14.50
N THR A 73 24.30 -3.95 -13.89
CA THR A 73 25.30 -4.73 -14.63
C THR A 73 24.65 -5.90 -15.37
N LYS A 74 23.78 -6.67 -14.70
CA LYS A 74 23.01 -7.76 -15.33
C LYS A 74 22.08 -7.22 -16.42
N LEU A 75 21.42 -6.10 -16.18
CA LEU A 75 20.54 -5.47 -17.16
C LEU A 75 21.29 -5.05 -18.43
N LYS A 76 22.44 -4.37 -18.29
CA LYS A 76 23.30 -4.02 -19.43
C LYS A 76 23.76 -5.26 -20.20
N ALA A 77 24.09 -6.35 -19.50
CA ALA A 77 24.43 -7.63 -20.13
C ALA A 77 23.25 -8.22 -20.92
N TYR A 78 22.04 -8.22 -20.38
CA TYR A 78 20.84 -8.65 -21.11
C TYR A 78 20.56 -7.81 -22.35
N LEU A 79 20.67 -6.49 -22.24
CA LEU A 79 20.47 -5.58 -23.37
C LEU A 79 21.53 -5.81 -24.46
N SER A 80 22.79 -6.02 -24.08
CA SER A 80 23.85 -6.33 -25.04
C SER A 80 23.66 -7.66 -25.77
N ARG A 81 22.90 -8.59 -25.18
CA ARG A 81 22.53 -9.86 -25.79
C ARG A 81 21.32 -9.71 -26.72
N LEU A 82 20.35 -8.88 -26.35
CA LEU A 82 19.09 -8.70 -27.10
C LEU A 82 19.24 -7.77 -28.30
N PHE A 83 20.06 -6.73 -28.18
CA PHE A 83 20.22 -5.70 -29.20
C PHE A 83 21.57 -5.79 -29.91
N SER A 84 21.65 -5.20 -31.10
CA SER A 84 22.86 -5.15 -31.91
C SER A 84 23.81 -4.04 -31.44
N ILE A 85 25.07 -4.08 -31.86
CA ILE A 85 26.08 -3.07 -31.48
C ILE A 85 25.69 -1.69 -32.02
N GLU A 86 25.07 -1.64 -33.18
CA GLU A 86 24.57 -0.41 -33.81
C GLU A 86 23.52 0.28 -32.93
N PHE A 87 22.64 -0.50 -32.28
CA PHE A 87 21.69 0.05 -31.31
C PHE A 87 22.37 0.50 -30.03
N LEU A 88 23.31 -0.27 -29.49
CA LEU A 88 24.03 0.09 -28.25
C LEU A 88 24.82 1.40 -28.39
N HIS A 89 25.22 1.78 -29.60
CA HIS A 89 25.90 3.05 -29.88
C HIS A 89 24.94 4.20 -30.23
N SER A 90 23.64 3.93 -30.31
CA SER A 90 22.64 4.89 -30.75
C SER A 90 22.21 5.85 -29.61
N PRO A 91 21.70 7.05 -29.93
CA PRO A 91 21.13 7.95 -28.94
C PRO A 91 19.90 7.35 -28.24
N GLU A 92 19.13 6.50 -28.93
CA GLU A 92 17.97 5.80 -28.37
C GLU A 92 18.35 4.84 -27.24
N TYR A 93 19.51 4.18 -27.35
CA TYR A 93 20.02 3.35 -26.26
C TYR A 93 20.39 4.16 -25.01
N LYS A 94 20.93 5.38 -25.18
CA LYS A 94 21.20 6.28 -24.05
C LYS A 94 19.92 6.67 -23.32
N VAL A 95 18.84 6.95 -24.07
CA VAL A 95 17.51 7.25 -23.51
C VAL A 95 16.93 6.02 -22.80
N LEU A 96 17.04 4.84 -23.41
CA LEU A 96 16.60 3.57 -22.84
C LEU A 96 17.31 3.28 -21.50
N ILE A 97 18.64 3.38 -21.47
CA ILE A 97 19.43 3.14 -20.27
C ILE A 97 19.13 4.16 -19.17
N ALA A 98 19.03 5.45 -19.50
CA ALA A 98 18.68 6.47 -18.52
C ALA A 98 17.32 6.19 -17.87
N LYS A 99 16.33 5.76 -18.67
CA LYS A 99 14.99 5.41 -18.18
C LYS A 99 14.99 4.14 -17.34
N LEU A 100 15.75 3.13 -17.74
CA LEU A 100 15.92 1.89 -16.97
C LEU A 100 16.68 2.12 -15.66
N GLU A 101 17.68 3.00 -15.65
CA GLU A 101 18.42 3.41 -14.45
C GLU A 101 17.53 4.20 -13.47
N GLN A 102 16.57 4.99 -13.97
CA GLN A 102 15.53 5.61 -13.15
C GLN A 102 14.57 4.58 -12.55
N LEU A 103 14.16 3.57 -13.33
CA LEU A 103 13.28 2.48 -12.87
C LEU A 103 13.91 1.56 -11.81
N THR A 104 15.23 1.62 -11.60
CA THR A 104 15.88 0.91 -10.48
C THR A 104 15.67 1.57 -9.11
N ASP A 105 15.13 2.78 -9.05
CA ASP A 105 14.70 3.40 -7.79
C ASP A 105 13.26 2.94 -7.45
N PRO A 106 13.02 2.33 -6.28
CA PRO A 106 11.72 1.78 -5.92
C PRO A 106 10.62 2.86 -5.78
N ASN A 107 10.96 4.10 -5.41
CA ASN A 107 9.99 5.19 -5.37
C ASN A 107 9.57 5.61 -6.78
N VAL A 108 10.52 5.59 -7.72
CA VAL A 108 10.25 5.87 -9.13
C VAL A 108 9.49 4.71 -9.78
N ALA A 109 9.83 3.46 -9.46
CA ALA A 109 9.09 2.28 -9.92
C ALA A 109 7.63 2.27 -9.42
N ALA A 110 7.39 2.65 -8.17
CA ALA A 110 6.04 2.85 -7.63
C ALA A 110 5.29 4.01 -8.30
N LEU A 111 5.98 5.10 -8.64
CA LEU A 111 5.41 6.20 -9.43
C LEU A 111 5.10 5.79 -10.87
N PHE A 112 5.90 4.95 -11.51
CA PHE A 112 5.62 4.37 -12.83
C PHE A 112 4.50 3.31 -12.80
N ALA A 113 4.21 2.72 -11.65
CA ALA A 113 2.99 1.92 -11.43
C ALA A 113 1.72 2.80 -11.28
N HIS A 114 1.87 4.12 -11.12
CA HIS A 114 0.77 5.07 -10.88
C HIS A 114 0.70 6.26 -11.86
N TYR A 115 1.56 6.34 -12.86
CA TYR A 115 1.55 7.42 -13.86
C TYR A 115 0.78 7.00 -15.12
N PRO A 116 -0.35 7.65 -15.48
CA PRO A 116 -0.91 7.53 -16.81
C PRO A 116 0.05 8.21 -17.80
N LEU A 117 0.41 7.50 -18.86
CA LEU A 117 1.19 8.01 -19.99
C LEU A 117 0.33 8.99 -20.80
N VAL A 118 0.24 10.24 -20.34
CA VAL A 118 -0.11 11.37 -21.22
C VAL A 118 1.18 11.83 -21.91
N ASP A 119 1.11 11.80 -23.22
CA ASP A 119 2.13 12.23 -24.17
C ASP A 119 2.30 13.75 -24.08
N HIS A 120 3.28 14.23 -23.31
CA HIS A 120 3.79 15.60 -23.51
C HIS A 120 4.81 15.59 -24.64
N SER A 121 4.32 15.28 -25.84
CA SER A 121 4.94 15.72 -27.08
C SER A 121 4.21 16.97 -27.51
N SER A 122 4.73 18.13 -27.10
CA SER A 122 4.32 19.42 -27.65
C SER A 122 4.35 19.34 -29.18
N SER A 123 3.18 19.56 -29.75
CA SER A 123 2.95 19.79 -31.17
C SER A 123 3.95 20.78 -31.75
N GLN A 124 4.72 20.35 -32.75
CA GLN A 124 5.14 21.20 -33.87
C GLN A 124 5.48 20.31 -35.08
N LEU A 125 4.59 20.37 -36.08
CA LEU A 125 4.84 20.31 -37.52
C LEU A 125 5.90 19.33 -38.04
N LEU A 126 5.49 18.32 -38.83
CA LEU A 126 5.89 18.10 -40.23
C LEU A 126 5.38 16.73 -40.74
N ASN A 127 4.53 16.81 -41.78
CA ASN A 127 4.32 15.87 -42.89
C ASN A 127 4.49 14.35 -42.71
N GLY A 128 3.36 13.66 -42.96
CA GLY A 128 3.30 12.52 -43.87
C GLY A 128 4.03 11.25 -43.44
N ARG A 129 3.44 10.48 -42.51
CA ARG A 129 3.69 9.03 -42.37
C ARG A 129 2.46 8.38 -41.72
N ASN A 130 2.07 7.25 -42.29
CA ASN A 130 0.84 6.50 -42.03
C ASN A 130 0.46 6.39 -40.53
N PRO A 131 -0.84 6.52 -40.19
CA PRO A 131 -1.29 6.44 -38.80
C PRO A 131 -0.94 5.08 -38.22
N ARG A 132 -0.14 5.08 -37.15
CA ARG A 132 0.04 3.93 -36.25
C ARG A 132 -1.36 3.48 -35.83
N GLU A 133 -1.71 2.20 -35.97
CA GLU A 133 -3.01 1.68 -35.54
C GLU A 133 -3.21 1.95 -34.04
N SER A 134 -3.90 3.04 -33.70
CA SER A 134 -4.23 3.38 -32.31
C SER A 134 -5.42 2.52 -31.87
N GLY A 135 -5.13 1.34 -31.35
CA GLY A 135 -6.13 0.49 -30.73
C GLY A 135 -6.61 1.06 -29.39
N ILE A 136 -7.86 0.78 -29.04
CA ILE A 136 -8.44 1.15 -27.74
C ILE A 136 -9.03 -0.06 -27.02
N SER A 137 -9.08 0.04 -25.69
CA SER A 137 -9.78 -0.90 -24.81
C SER A 137 -11.11 -0.30 -24.36
N ILE A 138 -12.13 -1.14 -24.31
CA ILE A 138 -13.49 -0.77 -23.90
C ILE A 138 -13.91 -1.61 -22.69
N LEU A 139 -14.44 -0.98 -21.66
CA LEU A 139 -15.02 -1.65 -20.49
C LEU A 139 -16.54 -1.59 -20.55
N LEU A 140 -17.17 -2.76 -20.54
CA LEU A 140 -18.61 -2.94 -20.43
C LEU A 140 -18.93 -3.47 -19.03
N LEU A 141 -19.69 -2.70 -18.26
CA LEU A 141 -20.02 -3.00 -16.87
C LEU A 141 -21.51 -3.28 -16.70
N ASP A 142 -21.82 -4.47 -16.23
CA ASP A 142 -23.13 -4.77 -15.65
C ASP A 142 -23.10 -4.39 -14.16
N VAL A 143 -23.67 -3.23 -13.84
CA VAL A 143 -23.62 -2.66 -12.49
C VAL A 143 -24.52 -3.41 -11.51
N GLU A 144 -25.56 -4.08 -12.00
CA GLU A 144 -26.48 -4.84 -11.15
C GLU A 144 -25.81 -6.11 -10.63
N ASN A 145 -24.97 -6.71 -11.47
CA ASN A 145 -24.27 -7.96 -11.17
C ASN A 145 -22.87 -7.74 -10.56
N LEU A 146 -22.16 -6.68 -10.97
CA LEU A 146 -20.77 -6.45 -10.61
C LEU A 146 -20.52 -4.98 -10.22
N THR A 147 -20.10 -4.73 -8.98
CA THR A 147 -19.67 -3.40 -8.54
C THR A 147 -18.15 -3.28 -8.59
N LEU A 148 -17.67 -2.28 -9.33
CA LEU A 148 -16.27 -1.93 -9.44
C LEU A 148 -15.98 -0.64 -8.68
N ASP A 149 -14.99 -0.67 -7.79
CA ASP A 149 -14.41 0.53 -7.20
C ASP A 149 -13.29 1.08 -8.10
N ILE A 150 -12.81 2.29 -7.77
CA ILE A 150 -11.79 3.00 -8.55
C ILE A 150 -10.47 2.21 -8.61
N GLU A 151 -10.13 1.50 -7.53
CA GLU A 151 -8.90 0.71 -7.47
C GLU A 151 -8.98 -0.53 -8.38
N THR A 152 -10.12 -1.21 -8.39
CA THR A 152 -10.39 -2.36 -9.26
C THR A 152 -10.38 -1.93 -10.73
N GLU A 153 -10.93 -0.76 -11.06
CA GLU A 153 -10.86 -0.22 -12.42
C GLU A 153 -9.43 0.06 -12.87
N LYS A 154 -8.66 0.77 -12.04
CA LYS A 154 -7.23 1.02 -12.33
C LYS A 154 -6.47 -0.28 -12.49
N PHE A 155 -6.78 -1.29 -11.68
CA PHE A 155 -6.19 -2.61 -11.82
C PHE A 155 -6.56 -3.26 -13.17
N LEU A 156 -7.83 -3.23 -13.57
CA LEU A 156 -8.27 -3.75 -14.86
C LEU A 156 -7.60 -3.03 -16.05
N GLU A 157 -7.33 -1.72 -15.93
CA GLU A 157 -6.56 -0.97 -16.93
C GLU A 157 -5.15 -1.55 -17.12
N THR A 158 -4.51 -2.05 -16.05
CA THR A 158 -3.17 -2.67 -16.14
C THR A 158 -3.14 -4.02 -16.86
N ILE A 159 -4.30 -4.68 -16.97
CA ILE A 159 -4.43 -5.96 -17.67
C ILE A 159 -4.48 -5.74 -19.20
N CYS A 160 -4.96 -4.57 -19.63
CA CYS A 160 -5.15 -4.24 -21.03
C CYS A 160 -3.83 -3.90 -21.72
N LEU A 161 -3.67 -4.31 -22.98
CA LEU A 161 -2.56 -3.90 -23.84
C LEU A 161 -2.78 -2.50 -24.42
N TYR A 162 -4.04 -2.16 -24.71
CA TYR A 162 -4.45 -0.86 -25.25
C TYR A 162 -5.03 0.03 -24.14
N PRO A 163 -4.93 1.36 -24.27
CA PRO A 163 -5.49 2.28 -23.28
C PRO A 163 -7.02 2.12 -23.18
N MET A 164 -7.53 2.06 -21.94
CA MET A 164 -8.96 2.03 -21.68
C MET A 164 -9.56 3.42 -21.87
N GLN A 165 -10.24 3.62 -22.99
CA GLN A 165 -10.78 4.94 -23.37
C GLN A 165 -12.29 5.02 -23.20
N ILE A 166 -13.00 3.90 -23.37
CA ILE A 166 -14.46 3.88 -23.33
C ILE A 166 -14.90 3.01 -22.16
N LYS A 167 -15.78 3.55 -21.31
CA LYS A 167 -16.41 2.84 -20.20
C LYS A 167 -17.91 2.97 -20.36
N VAL A 168 -18.63 1.85 -20.41
CA VAL A 168 -20.09 1.81 -20.58
C VAL A 168 -20.68 1.01 -19.43
N ALA A 169 -21.65 1.59 -18.73
CA ALA A 169 -22.33 0.95 -17.61
C ALA A 169 -23.80 0.69 -17.96
N PHE A 170 -24.28 -0.52 -17.70
CA PHE A 170 -25.65 -0.96 -17.89
C PHE A 170 -26.29 -1.15 -16.52
N ALA A 171 -27.40 -0.46 -16.28
CA ALA A 171 -28.16 -0.61 -15.04
C ALA A 171 -29.58 -0.06 -15.18
N ASN A 172 -30.49 -0.53 -14.34
CA ASN A 172 -31.70 0.21 -14.06
C ASN A 172 -31.36 1.38 -13.14
N TRP A 173 -30.92 2.49 -13.73
CA TRP A 173 -30.52 3.69 -12.99
C TRP A 173 -31.61 4.23 -12.04
N ARG A 174 -32.89 4.00 -12.34
CA ARG A 174 -34.00 4.39 -11.46
C ARG A 174 -33.98 3.64 -10.13
N SER A 175 -33.52 2.40 -10.09
CA SER A 175 -33.38 1.60 -8.87
C SER A 175 -32.01 1.71 -8.20
N MET A 176 -31.05 2.43 -8.80
CA MET A 176 -29.66 2.52 -8.33
C MET A 176 -29.35 3.74 -7.46
N GLY A 177 -30.37 4.53 -7.09
CA GLY A 177 -30.20 5.70 -6.23
C GLY A 177 -29.28 6.75 -6.88
N LYS A 178 -28.25 7.21 -6.14
CA LYS A 178 -27.28 8.23 -6.62
C LYS A 178 -26.06 7.66 -7.35
N LYS A 179 -26.05 6.36 -7.68
CA LYS A 179 -24.90 5.72 -8.33
C LYS A 179 -24.71 6.18 -9.78
N ASP A 180 -25.77 6.61 -10.45
CA ASP A 180 -25.69 7.23 -11.78
C ASP A 180 -24.73 8.44 -11.79
N LEU A 181 -24.84 9.32 -10.79
CA LEU A 181 -23.94 10.46 -10.63
C LEU A 181 -22.49 10.03 -10.41
N GLU A 182 -22.28 9.01 -9.57
CA GLU A 182 -20.94 8.46 -9.29
C GLU A 182 -20.27 7.91 -10.56
N TYR A 183 -20.96 7.06 -11.31
CA TYR A 183 -20.42 6.50 -12.55
C TYR A 183 -20.24 7.56 -13.65
N HIS A 184 -21.14 8.55 -13.72
CA HIS A 184 -20.97 9.69 -14.63
C HIS A 184 -19.70 10.51 -14.31
N GLN A 185 -19.44 10.78 -13.02
CA GLN A 185 -18.20 11.45 -12.58
C GLN A 185 -16.94 10.64 -12.92
N ARG A 186 -17.06 9.31 -12.95
CA ARG A 186 -16.00 8.37 -13.36
C ARG A 186 -15.92 8.19 -14.89
N SER A 187 -16.59 9.04 -15.66
CA SER A 187 -16.60 9.08 -17.14
C SER A 187 -17.24 7.86 -17.81
N TYR A 188 -18.19 7.20 -17.14
CA TYR A 188 -18.98 6.15 -17.78
C TYR A 188 -20.09 6.73 -18.66
N GLN A 189 -20.27 6.11 -19.82
CA GLN A 189 -21.49 6.22 -20.60
C GLN A 189 -22.56 5.34 -19.95
N LEU A 190 -23.65 5.96 -19.50
CA LEU A 190 -24.70 5.27 -18.77
C LEU A 190 -25.79 4.81 -19.73
N ILE A 191 -26.03 3.51 -19.81
CA ILE A 191 -27.13 2.92 -20.59
C ILE A 191 -28.20 2.46 -19.62
N HIS A 192 -29.37 3.09 -19.71
CA HIS A 192 -30.52 2.70 -18.91
C HIS A 192 -31.12 1.40 -19.44
N VAL A 193 -31.35 0.45 -18.53
CA VAL A 193 -32.13 -0.76 -18.82
C VAL A 193 -33.47 -0.75 -18.07
N PRO A 194 -34.55 -1.22 -18.70
CA PRO A 194 -35.84 -1.31 -18.05
C PRO A 194 -35.81 -2.33 -16.90
N PRO A 195 -36.73 -2.23 -15.93
CA PRO A 195 -36.86 -3.23 -14.88
C PRO A 195 -37.27 -4.57 -15.47
N GLY A 196 -36.54 -5.62 -15.14
CA GLY A 196 -36.83 -6.98 -15.58
C GLY A 196 -35.64 -7.89 -15.33
N LYS A 197 -35.93 -9.17 -15.08
CA LYS A 197 -34.88 -10.19 -14.95
C LYS A 197 -34.06 -10.24 -16.25
N ASP A 198 -32.73 -10.28 -16.13
CA ASP A 198 -31.76 -10.38 -17.24
C ASP A 198 -31.85 -9.22 -18.27
N SER A 199 -32.52 -8.10 -17.92
CA SER A 199 -32.69 -6.95 -18.82
C SER A 199 -31.37 -6.19 -19.05
N ALA A 200 -30.51 -6.15 -18.02
CA ALA A 200 -29.15 -5.64 -18.13
C ALA A 200 -28.33 -6.47 -19.12
N ASP A 201 -28.32 -7.79 -18.95
CA ASP A 201 -27.59 -8.73 -19.80
C ASP A 201 -28.03 -8.66 -21.27
N LEU A 202 -29.34 -8.64 -21.51
CA LEU A 202 -29.88 -8.58 -22.87
C LEU A 202 -29.49 -7.27 -23.58
N LYS A 203 -29.58 -6.14 -22.86
CA LYS A 203 -29.19 -4.84 -23.42
C LYS A 203 -27.68 -4.79 -23.66
N MET A 204 -26.89 -5.28 -22.72
CA MET A 204 -25.44 -5.36 -22.82
C MET A 204 -25.02 -6.27 -23.97
N SER A 205 -25.68 -7.40 -24.18
CA SER A 205 -25.44 -8.28 -25.32
C SER A 205 -25.79 -7.61 -26.64
N THR A 206 -26.92 -6.91 -26.70
CA THR A 206 -27.38 -6.24 -27.93
C THR A 206 -26.46 -5.08 -28.31
N VAL A 207 -26.19 -4.16 -27.38
CA VAL A 207 -25.37 -2.97 -27.62
C VAL A 207 -23.89 -3.34 -27.69
N GLY A 208 -23.43 -4.23 -26.81
CA GLY A 208 -22.06 -4.69 -26.78
C GLY A 208 -21.67 -5.42 -28.06
N SER A 209 -22.57 -6.22 -28.64
CA SER A 209 -22.26 -6.93 -29.89
C SER A 209 -22.00 -5.99 -31.06
N SER A 210 -22.60 -4.80 -31.09
CA SER A 210 -22.38 -3.81 -32.16
C SER A 210 -21.27 -2.81 -31.85
N ILE A 211 -20.47 -3.03 -30.80
CA ILE A 211 -19.53 -2.00 -30.34
C ILE A 211 -18.42 -1.70 -31.34
N PHE A 212 -18.01 -2.69 -32.13
CA PHE A 212 -17.02 -2.52 -33.20
C PHE A 212 -17.51 -1.59 -34.32
N VAL A 213 -18.83 -1.43 -34.49
CA VAL A 213 -19.43 -0.52 -35.49
C VAL A 213 -19.22 0.93 -35.06
N HIS A 214 -19.42 1.21 -33.77
CA HIS A 214 -19.29 2.55 -33.20
C HIS A 214 -17.84 2.90 -32.85
N TYR A 215 -17.03 1.88 -32.56
CA TYR A 215 -15.63 2.03 -32.17
C TYR A 215 -14.76 1.11 -33.05
N PRO A 216 -14.50 1.49 -34.32
CA PRO A 216 -13.73 0.67 -35.25
C PRO A 216 -12.25 0.48 -34.84
N THR A 217 -11.76 1.33 -33.93
CA THR A 217 -10.42 1.22 -33.34
C THR A 217 -10.37 0.30 -32.11
N ALA A 218 -11.50 -0.27 -31.68
CA ALA A 218 -11.52 -1.22 -30.57
C ALA A 218 -10.65 -2.43 -30.91
N LYS A 219 -9.81 -2.83 -29.95
CA LYS A 219 -8.98 -4.04 -30.05
C LYS A 219 -9.18 -4.97 -28.85
N GLU A 220 -9.58 -4.40 -27.71
CA GLU A 220 -9.82 -5.11 -26.46
C GLU A 220 -11.17 -4.72 -25.85
N VAL A 221 -11.90 -5.70 -25.29
CA VAL A 221 -13.15 -5.46 -24.58
C VAL A 221 -13.15 -6.23 -23.27
N LEU A 222 -13.41 -5.54 -22.17
CA LEU A 222 -13.64 -6.11 -20.86
C LEU A 222 -15.14 -6.24 -20.64
N VAL A 223 -15.62 -7.46 -20.45
CA VAL A 223 -17.02 -7.77 -20.16
C VAL A 223 -17.10 -8.08 -18.67
N CYS A 224 -17.54 -7.08 -17.91
CA CYS A 224 -17.61 -7.12 -16.44
C CYS A 224 -19.01 -7.51 -15.99
N SER A 225 -19.25 -8.81 -15.84
CA SER A 225 -20.45 -9.39 -15.23
C SER A 225 -20.11 -10.79 -14.71
N SER A 226 -20.71 -11.20 -13.60
CA SER A 226 -20.62 -12.56 -13.07
C SER A 226 -21.67 -13.50 -13.65
N ASP A 227 -22.56 -13.02 -14.54
CA ASP A 227 -23.53 -13.88 -15.23
C ASP A 227 -22.87 -14.66 -16.38
N ARG A 228 -23.26 -15.94 -16.49
CA ARG A 228 -22.88 -16.81 -17.61
C ARG A 228 -23.67 -16.51 -18.88
N GLY A 229 -24.79 -15.79 -18.80
CA GLY A 229 -25.63 -15.38 -19.93
C GLY A 229 -24.89 -14.56 -20.97
N LEU A 230 -23.81 -13.86 -20.60
CA LEU A 230 -22.99 -13.05 -21.52
C LEU A 230 -21.95 -13.84 -22.33
N THR A 231 -21.96 -15.17 -22.28
CA THR A 231 -21.08 -16.00 -23.11
C THR A 231 -21.28 -15.71 -24.60
N HIS A 232 -22.53 -15.50 -25.03
CA HIS A 232 -22.84 -15.19 -26.42
C HIS A 232 -22.28 -13.84 -26.87
N LEU A 233 -22.32 -12.82 -26.01
CA LEU A 233 -21.69 -11.52 -26.26
C LEU A 233 -20.18 -11.68 -26.43
N CYS A 234 -19.52 -12.44 -25.55
CA CYS A 234 -18.09 -12.68 -25.64
C CYS A 234 -17.71 -13.32 -26.97
N ASN A 235 -18.45 -14.36 -27.39
CA ASN A 235 -18.21 -15.05 -28.66
C ASN A 235 -18.45 -14.13 -29.88
N ALA A 236 -19.48 -13.28 -29.84
CA ALA A 236 -19.76 -12.32 -30.91
C ALA A 236 -18.60 -11.32 -31.07
N LEU A 237 -18.16 -10.72 -29.97
CA LEU A 237 -17.03 -9.79 -29.94
C LEU A 237 -15.73 -10.45 -30.46
N GLN A 238 -15.45 -11.68 -30.06
CA GLN A 238 -14.31 -12.44 -30.54
C GLN A 238 -14.37 -12.73 -32.05
N THR A 239 -15.55 -13.08 -32.57
CA THR A 239 -15.75 -13.34 -34.00
C THR A 239 -15.42 -12.11 -34.84
N HIS A 240 -15.60 -10.91 -34.27
CA HIS A 240 -15.20 -9.64 -34.88
C HIS A 240 -13.72 -9.25 -34.63
N GLY A 241 -12.89 -10.18 -34.15
CA GLY A 241 -11.45 -10.00 -34.00
C GLY A 241 -11.03 -9.24 -32.74
N LEU A 242 -11.95 -8.98 -31.81
CA LEU A 242 -11.65 -8.31 -30.55
C LEU A 242 -11.08 -9.31 -29.52
N THR A 243 -10.11 -8.87 -28.74
CA THR A 243 -9.64 -9.63 -27.58
C THR A 243 -10.60 -9.37 -26.42
N VAL A 244 -11.26 -10.41 -25.92
CA VAL A 244 -12.29 -10.27 -24.88
C VAL A 244 -11.78 -10.81 -23.53
N TYR A 245 -11.86 -9.97 -22.51
CA TYR A 245 -11.59 -10.35 -21.12
C TYR A 245 -12.91 -10.40 -20.35
N GLN A 246 -13.29 -11.59 -19.90
CA GLN A 246 -14.46 -11.75 -19.04
C GLN A 246 -14.04 -11.54 -17.58
N VAL A 247 -14.64 -10.57 -16.91
CA VAL A 247 -14.30 -10.18 -15.54
C VAL A 247 -15.47 -10.54 -14.63
N THR A 248 -15.19 -11.39 -13.65
CA THR A 248 -16.15 -11.84 -12.62
C THR A 248 -15.58 -11.53 -11.23
N LYS A 249 -16.45 -11.29 -10.23
CA LYS A 249 -16.01 -11.00 -8.86
C LYS A 249 -16.72 -11.92 -7.88
N ASN A 250 -15.94 -12.70 -7.14
CA ASN A 250 -16.41 -13.60 -6.10
C ASN A 250 -15.94 -13.10 -4.73
N LYS A 251 -16.84 -12.49 -3.95
CA LYS A 251 -16.57 -11.92 -2.61
C LYS A 251 -15.34 -10.99 -2.58
N THR A 252 -14.14 -11.55 -2.45
CA THR A 252 -12.84 -10.85 -2.31
C THR A 252 -11.90 -11.04 -3.50
N ASN A 253 -12.24 -11.92 -4.45
CA ASN A 253 -11.36 -12.28 -5.55
C ASN A 253 -11.97 -11.85 -6.89
N LEU A 254 -11.17 -11.18 -7.70
CA LEU A 254 -11.48 -10.81 -9.08
C LEU A 254 -10.92 -11.89 -10.01
N THR A 255 -11.74 -12.46 -10.88
CA THR A 255 -11.29 -13.45 -11.85
C THR A 255 -11.43 -12.87 -13.24
N VAL A 256 -10.32 -12.86 -13.98
CA VAL A 256 -10.24 -12.36 -15.35
C VAL A 256 -9.92 -13.54 -16.26
N LEU A 257 -10.86 -13.90 -17.12
CA LEU A 257 -10.72 -14.92 -18.14
C LEU A 257 -10.39 -14.24 -19.47
N ASN A 258 -9.20 -14.51 -20.00
CA ASN A 258 -8.92 -14.21 -21.40
C ASN A 258 -9.58 -15.28 -22.26
N THR A 259 -10.65 -14.89 -22.94
CA THR A 259 -11.48 -15.82 -23.71
C THR A 259 -10.75 -16.37 -24.95
N ARG A 260 -9.70 -15.70 -25.46
CA ARG A 260 -8.91 -16.15 -26.61
C ARG A 260 -7.88 -17.22 -26.24
N THR A 261 -7.24 -17.09 -25.07
CA THR A 261 -6.22 -18.06 -24.60
C THR A 261 -6.78 -19.07 -23.60
N SER A 262 -8.04 -18.93 -23.21
CA SER A 262 -8.67 -19.64 -22.09
C SER A 262 -7.93 -19.52 -20.76
N GLN A 263 -7.04 -18.53 -20.63
CA GLN A 263 -6.27 -18.29 -19.41
C GLN A 263 -7.16 -17.60 -18.38
N VAL A 264 -7.31 -18.23 -17.22
CA VAL A 264 -8.01 -17.69 -16.06
C VAL A 264 -6.99 -17.20 -15.05
N ASN A 265 -7.01 -15.90 -14.77
CA ASN A 265 -6.20 -15.32 -13.69
C ASN A 265 -7.13 -14.86 -12.57
N THR A 266 -6.86 -15.32 -11.35
CA THR A 266 -7.60 -14.90 -10.15
C THR A 266 -6.71 -14.02 -9.29
N TYR A 267 -7.22 -12.84 -8.96
CA TYR A 267 -6.53 -11.80 -8.20
C TYR A 267 -7.27 -11.58 -6.89
N SER A 268 -6.55 -11.59 -5.77
CA SER A 268 -7.14 -11.19 -4.49
C SER A 268 -7.08 -9.67 -4.38
N LEU A 269 -8.22 -9.04 -4.09
CA LEU A 269 -8.30 -7.59 -3.89
C LEU A 269 -7.89 -7.16 -2.47
N LYS A 270 -7.52 -8.10 -1.59
CA LYS A 270 -6.89 -7.77 -0.32
C LYS A 270 -5.44 -7.36 -0.55
N THR A 271 -5.09 -6.14 -0.16
CA THR A 271 -3.70 -5.75 0.07
C THR A 271 -3.09 -6.77 1.04
N ALA A 272 -1.93 -7.33 0.72
CA ALA A 272 -1.22 -8.19 1.67
C ALA A 272 -1.09 -7.42 3.00
N PRO A 273 -1.44 -8.02 4.15
CA PRO A 273 -1.40 -7.30 5.41
C PRO A 273 0.04 -6.80 5.63
N GLN A 274 0.19 -5.48 5.74
CA GLN A 274 1.50 -4.87 5.93
C GLN A 274 2.02 -5.29 7.29
N ILE A 275 3.26 -5.81 7.31
CA ILE A 275 3.91 -6.21 8.56
C ILE A 275 4.10 -4.93 9.38
N PRO A 276 3.46 -4.82 10.56
CA PRO A 276 3.56 -3.61 11.38
C PRO A 276 4.99 -3.43 11.87
N THR A 277 5.40 -2.18 12.14
CA THR A 277 6.69 -1.93 12.81
C THR A 277 6.71 -2.56 14.20
N LEU A 278 7.89 -2.81 14.76
CA LEU A 278 8.02 -3.42 16.09
C LEU A 278 7.23 -2.65 17.17
N ASP A 279 7.34 -1.31 17.19
CA ASP A 279 6.63 -0.48 18.17
C ASP A 279 5.10 -0.60 18.03
N GLN A 280 4.60 -0.59 16.79
CA GLN A 280 3.18 -0.77 16.52
C GLN A 280 2.70 -2.17 16.90
N PHE A 281 3.52 -3.19 16.62
CA PHE A 281 3.22 -4.56 16.99
C PHE A 281 3.09 -4.73 18.51
N ILE A 282 4.01 -4.14 19.28
CA ILE A 282 3.94 -4.16 20.74
C ILE A 282 2.68 -3.45 21.25
N LEU A 283 2.33 -2.29 20.69
CA LEU A 283 1.11 -1.55 21.05
C LEU A 283 -0.16 -2.37 20.75
N GLN A 284 -0.25 -3.00 19.58
CA GLN A 284 -1.37 -3.85 19.19
C GLN A 284 -1.54 -5.04 20.13
N LEU A 285 -0.44 -5.69 20.53
CA LEU A 285 -0.47 -6.78 21.50
C LEU A 285 -0.98 -6.29 22.87
N GLN A 286 -0.57 -5.10 23.31
CA GLN A 286 -1.08 -4.51 24.56
C GLN A 286 -2.58 -4.23 24.47
N GLU A 287 -3.07 -3.68 23.36
CA GLU A 287 -4.50 -3.40 23.16
C GLU A 287 -5.33 -4.68 23.17
N ILE A 288 -4.92 -5.71 22.42
CA ILE A 288 -5.62 -7.00 22.40
C ILE A 288 -5.67 -7.64 23.79
N ILE A 289 -4.55 -7.62 24.52
CA ILE A 289 -4.49 -8.19 25.87
C ILE A 289 -5.39 -7.39 26.82
N LYS A 290 -5.37 -6.05 26.79
CA LYS A 290 -6.27 -5.21 27.60
C LYS A 290 -7.73 -5.46 27.30
N LEU A 291 -8.09 -5.52 26.02
CA LEU A 291 -9.48 -5.73 25.60
C LEU A 291 -9.99 -7.10 26.06
N GLU A 292 -9.20 -8.14 25.87
CA GLU A 292 -9.57 -9.49 26.30
C GLU A 292 -9.58 -9.61 27.83
N GLN A 293 -8.70 -8.91 28.57
CA GLN A 293 -8.72 -8.86 30.04
C GLN A 293 -10.02 -8.22 30.55
N LYS A 294 -10.45 -7.11 29.92
CA LYS A 294 -11.72 -6.44 30.24
C LYS A 294 -12.92 -7.30 29.89
N HIS A 295 -12.90 -7.97 28.74
CA HIS A 295 -14.01 -8.78 28.26
C HIS A 295 -14.18 -10.10 29.04
N SER A 296 -13.08 -10.77 29.38
CA SER A 296 -13.10 -12.06 30.09
C SER A 296 -13.06 -11.94 31.61
N HIS A 297 -12.86 -10.73 32.15
CA HIS A 297 -12.55 -10.46 33.56
C HIS A 297 -11.37 -11.29 34.10
N CYS A 298 -10.50 -11.81 33.21
CA CYS A 298 -9.35 -12.62 33.55
C CYS A 298 -8.07 -11.85 33.26
N GLN A 299 -7.25 -11.60 34.28
CA GLN A 299 -5.97 -10.90 34.12
C GLN A 299 -4.95 -11.71 33.31
N TRP A 300 -4.98 -13.05 33.42
CA TRP A 300 -4.04 -13.93 32.72
C TRP A 300 -4.67 -14.53 31.46
N ILE A 301 -4.11 -14.21 30.29
CA ILE A 301 -4.59 -14.70 29.00
C ILE A 301 -3.63 -15.75 28.46
N LYS A 302 -4.16 -16.87 27.94
CA LYS A 302 -3.35 -17.90 27.27
C LYS A 302 -2.72 -17.33 25.99
N LEU A 303 -1.42 -17.59 25.75
CA LEU A 303 -0.75 -17.08 24.55
C LEU A 303 -1.43 -17.49 23.23
N ASN A 304 -1.92 -18.72 23.12
CA ASN A 304 -2.63 -19.17 21.92
C ASN A 304 -3.92 -18.37 21.67
N ARG A 305 -4.56 -17.88 22.73
CA ARG A 305 -5.75 -17.02 22.61
C ARG A 305 -5.36 -15.64 22.08
N VAL A 306 -4.24 -15.09 22.53
CA VAL A 306 -3.71 -13.82 22.00
C VAL A 306 -3.35 -13.95 20.53
N ASP A 307 -2.73 -15.06 20.10
CA ASP A 307 -2.42 -15.30 18.67
C ASP A 307 -3.66 -15.39 17.80
N LEU A 308 -4.72 -16.07 18.27
CA LEU A 308 -6.01 -16.12 17.57
C LEU A 308 -6.65 -14.74 17.46
N LEU A 309 -6.71 -13.99 18.56
CA LEU A 309 -7.27 -12.64 18.56
C LEU A 309 -6.48 -11.68 17.65
N TYR A 310 -5.16 -11.81 17.63
CA TYR A 310 -4.29 -11.03 16.76
C TYR A 310 -4.53 -11.37 15.28
N LYS A 311 -4.69 -12.65 14.96
CA LYS A 311 -5.05 -13.11 13.62
C LYS A 311 -6.41 -12.61 13.17
N ASP A 312 -7.41 -12.67 14.03
CA ASP A 312 -8.76 -12.22 13.72
C ASP A 312 -8.81 -10.69 13.51
N ALA A 313 -8.00 -9.92 14.25
CA ALA A 313 -7.95 -8.47 14.15
C ALA A 313 -7.14 -7.94 12.96
N TYR A 314 -6.04 -8.60 12.60
CA TYR A 314 -5.05 -8.06 11.65
C TYR A 314 -4.71 -8.98 10.47
N ASP A 315 -5.36 -10.13 10.33
CA ASP A 315 -5.10 -11.14 9.28
C ASP A 315 -3.64 -11.63 9.25
N LEU A 316 -2.92 -11.50 10.37
CA LEU A 316 -1.53 -11.89 10.59
C LEU A 316 -1.42 -12.71 11.88
N THR A 317 -0.56 -13.72 11.91
CA THR A 317 -0.20 -14.41 13.16
C THR A 317 0.97 -13.72 13.84
N ILE A 318 1.06 -13.84 15.16
CA ILE A 318 2.18 -13.30 15.94
C ILE A 318 3.51 -13.89 15.43
N SER A 319 3.51 -15.18 15.08
CA SER A 319 4.69 -15.86 14.51
C SER A 319 5.15 -15.24 13.19
N GLN A 320 4.21 -14.87 12.31
CA GLN A 320 4.54 -14.24 11.02
C GLN A 320 5.16 -12.85 11.22
N VAL A 321 4.61 -12.06 12.15
CA VAL A 321 5.17 -10.72 12.46
C VAL A 321 6.54 -10.85 13.12
N VAL A 322 6.71 -11.77 14.07
CA VAL A 322 7.98 -12.00 14.76
C VAL A 322 9.07 -12.49 13.79
N ALA A 323 8.76 -13.44 12.91
CA ALA A 323 9.71 -13.97 11.93
C ALA A 323 10.16 -12.91 10.90
N ALA A 324 9.33 -11.91 10.65
CA ALA A 324 9.68 -10.80 9.76
C ALA A 324 10.64 -9.79 10.39
N HIS A 325 10.56 -9.58 11.70
CA HIS A 325 11.45 -8.66 12.43
C HIS A 325 12.70 -9.34 13.00
N PHE A 326 12.64 -10.64 13.25
CA PHE A 326 13.69 -11.40 13.92
C PHE A 326 13.85 -12.79 13.29
N SER A 327 15.06 -13.13 12.84
CA SER A 327 15.34 -14.43 12.21
C SER A 327 15.33 -15.61 13.19
N ASP A 328 15.62 -15.35 14.46
CA ASP A 328 15.91 -16.40 15.46
C ASP A 328 14.85 -16.46 16.57
N TYR A 329 13.77 -15.67 16.48
CA TYR A 329 12.77 -15.56 17.55
C TYR A 329 11.55 -16.42 17.26
N GLN A 330 11.05 -17.06 18.31
CA GLN A 330 9.74 -17.67 18.35
C GLN A 330 8.69 -16.65 18.82
N ALA A 331 7.42 -16.88 18.49
CA ALA A 331 6.31 -15.99 18.90
C ALA A 331 6.25 -15.74 20.41
N ARG A 332 6.70 -16.69 21.24
CA ARG A 332 6.79 -16.51 22.70
C ARG A 332 7.86 -15.51 23.11
N ASP A 333 8.95 -15.41 22.35
CA ASP A 333 10.13 -14.63 22.73
C ASP A 333 9.83 -13.14 22.74
N ILE A 334 8.88 -12.66 21.93
CA ILE A 334 8.46 -11.25 21.96
C ILE A 334 7.93 -10.85 23.34
N PHE A 335 7.22 -11.75 24.03
CA PHE A 335 6.68 -11.50 25.37
C PHE A 335 7.76 -11.62 26.45
N VAL A 336 8.69 -12.57 26.30
CA VAL A 336 9.77 -12.81 27.28
C VAL A 336 10.85 -11.71 27.20
N LYS A 337 11.16 -11.22 26.00
CA LYS A 337 12.20 -10.20 25.75
C LYS A 337 11.73 -8.77 26.03
N ASN A 338 10.44 -8.56 26.31
CA ASN A 338 9.86 -7.27 26.70
C ASN A 338 9.25 -7.32 28.12
N PRO A 339 10.05 -7.61 29.17
CA PRO A 339 9.56 -7.82 30.54
C PRO A 339 9.02 -6.54 31.20
N HIS A 340 9.37 -5.37 30.67
CA HIS A 340 8.85 -4.08 31.13
C HIS A 340 7.39 -3.83 30.70
N ILE A 341 6.85 -4.69 29.81
CA ILE A 341 5.50 -4.58 29.27
C ILE A 341 4.69 -5.85 29.55
N PHE A 342 5.27 -7.02 29.30
CA PHE A 342 4.58 -8.30 29.42
C PHE A 342 5.15 -9.13 30.56
N VAL A 343 4.26 -9.78 31.31
CA VAL A 343 4.61 -10.79 32.28
C VAL A 343 4.14 -12.14 31.75
N VAL A 344 5.08 -13.06 31.54
CA VAL A 344 4.79 -14.41 31.07
C VAL A 344 4.87 -15.39 32.22
N HIS A 345 3.79 -16.11 32.49
CA HIS A 345 3.75 -17.18 33.49
C HIS A 345 3.61 -18.55 32.83
N LYS A 346 4.39 -19.52 33.32
CA LYS A 346 4.30 -20.92 32.92
C LYS A 346 4.45 -21.79 34.16
N SER A 347 3.39 -22.52 34.51
CA SER A 347 3.33 -23.32 35.75
C SER A 347 4.15 -24.62 35.70
N SER A 348 4.42 -25.16 34.51
CA SER A 348 5.28 -26.33 34.27
C SER A 348 5.71 -26.37 32.81
N GLU A 349 6.80 -27.06 32.46
CA GLU A 349 7.30 -27.16 31.07
C GLU A 349 6.25 -27.69 30.07
N LYS A 350 5.28 -28.49 30.53
CA LYS A 350 4.19 -29.04 29.71
C LYS A 350 2.90 -28.20 29.73
N SER A 351 2.82 -27.17 30.59
CA SER A 351 1.62 -26.34 30.74
C SER A 351 1.59 -25.21 29.71
N PRO A 352 0.38 -24.75 29.31
CA PRO A 352 0.24 -23.59 28.44
C PRO A 352 0.82 -22.35 29.10
N SER A 353 1.45 -21.49 28.29
CA SER A 353 1.98 -20.20 28.74
C SER A 353 0.86 -19.16 28.80
N TYR A 354 0.87 -18.35 29.84
CA TYR A 354 -0.05 -17.25 30.06
C TYR A 354 0.72 -15.92 30.01
N VAL A 355 0.04 -14.86 29.56
CA VAL A 355 0.57 -13.50 29.52
C VAL A 355 -0.41 -12.54 30.20
N THR A 356 0.14 -11.56 30.90
CA THR A 356 -0.56 -10.37 31.37
C THR A 356 0.31 -9.14 31.10
N LEU A 357 -0.25 -7.95 31.23
CA LEU A 357 0.50 -6.70 31.21
C LEU A 357 1.07 -6.40 32.58
N PHE A 358 2.26 -5.81 32.60
CA PHE A 358 2.87 -5.29 33.82
C PHE A 358 2.15 -3.99 34.22
N GLU A 359 1.13 -4.11 35.06
CA GLU A 359 0.44 -2.98 35.68
C GLU A 359 0.99 -2.78 37.09
N ILE A 360 1.63 -1.63 37.34
CA ILE A 360 1.87 -1.17 38.71
C ILE A 360 0.49 -0.81 39.25
N GLN A 361 -0.03 -1.59 40.21
CA GLN A 361 -1.32 -1.35 40.83
C GLN A 361 -1.29 0.01 41.55
N SER A 362 -1.87 1.04 40.94
CA SER A 362 -2.41 2.17 41.68
C SER A 362 -3.76 1.71 42.23
N SER A 363 -3.76 1.06 43.39
CA SER A 363 -5.00 0.78 44.12
C SER A 363 -5.59 2.09 44.62
N VAL A 364 -6.52 2.68 43.87
CA VAL A 364 -7.48 3.64 44.42
C VAL A 364 -8.87 3.16 44.03
N THR A 365 -9.57 2.73 45.07
CA THR A 365 -10.98 2.40 45.16
C THR A 365 -11.85 3.44 44.47
N GLU A 366 -12.90 2.99 43.77
CA GLU A 366 -13.95 3.88 43.26
C GLU A 366 -14.55 4.76 44.38
N PRO A 367 -14.93 6.00 44.03
CA PRO A 367 -16.28 6.42 44.35
C PRO A 367 -17.02 6.95 43.12
N VAL A 368 -18.13 6.26 42.84
CA VAL A 368 -19.45 6.73 42.41
C VAL A 368 -19.58 8.22 42.06
N ALA A 369 -19.90 8.44 40.78
CA ALA A 369 -20.76 9.48 40.17
C ALA A 369 -20.64 10.94 40.64
N LEU A 370 -20.28 11.84 39.72
CA LEU A 370 -21.23 12.71 39.00
C LEU A 370 -20.49 13.78 38.17
N LEU A 371 -21.13 14.17 37.05
CA LEU A 371 -20.88 15.33 36.18
C LEU A 371 -19.91 15.16 35.00
N ASN A 372 -20.46 14.55 33.94
CA ASN A 372 -20.64 15.13 32.61
C ASN A 372 -19.74 16.33 32.20
N THR A 373 -19.09 16.09 31.05
CA THR A 373 -18.84 17.07 29.97
C THR A 373 -17.80 18.14 30.27
N GLU A 374 -16.54 17.84 29.98
CA GLU A 374 -15.67 18.81 29.30
C GLU A 374 -14.86 18.14 28.19
N LEU A 375 -14.95 18.79 27.02
CA LEU A 375 -14.32 18.51 25.74
C LEU A 375 -12.95 17.81 25.82
N SER A 376 -12.85 16.71 25.07
CA SER A 376 -11.60 16.22 24.49
C SER A 376 -11.06 17.26 23.50
N GLN A 377 -10.54 18.38 23.98
CA GLN A 377 -9.68 19.26 23.20
C GLN A 377 -8.31 18.59 23.09
N LYS A 378 -8.05 18.03 21.92
CA LYS A 378 -6.71 17.65 21.48
C LYS A 378 -5.90 18.95 21.34
N ILE A 379 -5.33 19.45 22.44
CA ILE A 379 -4.51 20.67 22.44
C ILE A 379 -3.32 20.41 21.50
N LEU A 380 -3.29 21.16 20.41
CA LEU A 380 -2.24 21.11 19.40
C LEU A 380 -1.10 22.02 19.88
N ILE A 381 0.04 21.43 20.25
CA ILE A 381 1.21 22.21 20.68
C ILE A 381 1.94 22.67 19.43
N GLU A 382 1.77 23.96 19.10
CA GLU A 382 2.31 24.59 17.88
C GLU A 382 3.37 25.66 18.16
N SER A 383 3.46 26.15 19.39
CA SER A 383 4.43 27.16 19.81
C SER A 383 5.25 26.75 21.04
N LEU A 384 6.27 27.55 21.38
CA LEU A 384 7.07 27.36 22.59
C LEU A 384 6.21 27.64 23.84
N GLU A 385 5.39 28.68 23.78
CA GLU A 385 4.49 29.13 24.85
C GLU A 385 3.43 28.07 25.17
N ASP A 386 2.93 27.36 24.14
CA ASP A 386 2.01 26.23 24.32
C ASP A 386 2.69 25.06 25.04
N LEU A 387 3.95 24.80 24.68
CA LEU A 387 4.75 23.74 25.31
C LEU A 387 5.05 24.09 26.77
N GLU A 388 5.40 25.34 27.07
CA GLU A 388 5.61 25.82 28.43
C GLU A 388 4.33 25.73 29.26
N THR A 389 3.21 26.18 28.73
CA THR A 389 1.90 26.11 29.40
C THR A 389 1.50 24.65 29.70
N ALA A 390 1.75 23.74 28.75
CA ALA A 390 1.50 22.31 28.94
C ALA A 390 2.39 21.71 30.03
N LEU A 391 3.66 22.12 30.10
CA LEU A 391 4.59 21.66 31.14
C LEU A 391 4.24 22.24 32.51
N ILE A 392 3.84 23.51 32.60
CA ILE A 392 3.40 24.15 33.84
C ILE A 392 2.19 23.40 34.42
N LYS A 393 1.19 23.09 33.58
CA LYS A 393 0.00 22.33 34.00
C LYS A 393 0.37 20.96 34.56
N ILE A 394 1.28 20.24 33.91
CA ILE A 394 1.72 18.91 34.38
C ILE A 394 2.49 19.05 35.70
N ILE A 395 3.37 20.04 35.84
CA ILE A 395 4.11 20.24 37.09
C ILE A 395 3.14 20.59 38.24
N GLN A 396 2.16 21.47 38.01
CA GLN A 396 1.11 21.79 38.99
C GLN A 396 0.30 20.55 39.38
N GLU A 397 -0.11 19.73 38.41
CA GLU A 397 -0.84 18.48 38.67
C GLU A 397 -0.01 17.48 39.50
N LEU A 398 1.30 17.44 39.28
CA LEU A 398 2.21 16.56 40.01
C LEU A 398 2.54 17.07 41.42
N THR A 399 2.60 18.39 41.62
CA THR A 399 2.89 18.99 42.94
C THR A 399 1.66 19.15 43.83
N LEU A 400 0.44 19.17 43.26
CA LEU A 400 -0.82 19.27 44.03
C LEU A 400 -1.02 18.16 45.08
N ASN A 401 -0.44 16.97 44.86
CA ASN A 401 -0.61 15.79 45.72
C ASN A 401 0.69 15.31 46.38
N SER A 402 1.80 16.04 46.25
CA SER A 402 3.11 15.67 46.81
C SER A 402 3.66 16.75 47.72
N SER A 403 4.34 16.36 48.80
CA SER A 403 5.08 17.28 49.68
C SER A 403 6.40 17.79 49.09
N GLU A 404 6.75 17.37 47.86
CA GLU A 404 7.91 17.86 47.11
C GLU A 404 7.46 18.84 46.01
N ASP A 405 7.97 20.07 46.04
CA ASP A 405 7.71 21.12 45.04
C ASP A 405 8.53 20.95 43.75
N ASN A 406 9.33 19.88 43.66
CA ASN A 406 10.31 19.66 42.59
C ASN A 406 10.02 18.32 41.88
N VAL A 407 9.91 18.35 40.55
CA VAL A 407 9.59 17.16 39.74
C VAL A 407 10.80 16.70 38.93
N SER A 408 11.09 15.39 38.90
CA SER A 408 12.16 14.85 38.02
C SER A 408 11.81 15.04 36.54
N LEU A 409 12.81 15.38 35.71
CA LEU A 409 12.64 15.49 34.26
C LEU A 409 12.14 14.19 33.61
N SER A 410 12.53 13.05 34.15
CA SER A 410 12.10 11.73 33.69
C SER A 410 10.60 11.50 33.93
N ILE A 411 10.10 11.93 35.09
CA ILE A 411 8.68 11.84 35.44
C ILE A 411 7.88 12.83 34.58
N LEU A 412 8.36 14.06 34.44
CA LEU A 412 7.71 15.09 33.62
C LEU A 412 7.62 14.66 32.16
N GLY A 413 8.69 14.09 31.59
CA GLY A 413 8.68 13.55 30.23
C GLY A 413 7.70 12.39 30.03
N THR A 414 7.56 11.53 31.03
CA THR A 414 6.62 10.39 31.01
C THR A 414 5.18 10.87 31.06
N GLN A 415 4.85 11.77 31.99
CA GLN A 415 3.51 12.34 32.14
C GLN A 415 3.10 13.16 30.92
N PHE A 416 4.03 13.91 30.36
CA PHE A 416 3.79 14.62 29.10
C PHE A 416 3.47 13.66 27.95
N HIS A 417 4.22 12.58 27.80
CA HIS A 417 3.94 11.57 26.79
C HIS A 417 2.59 10.88 27.01
N GLN A 418 2.22 10.61 28.27
CA GLN A 418 0.90 10.03 28.61
C GLN A 418 -0.24 10.98 28.26
N LYS A 419 -0.10 12.28 28.53
CA LYS A 419 -1.14 13.28 28.32
C LYS A 419 -1.31 13.67 26.84
N TYR A 420 -0.21 13.73 26.08
CA TYR A 420 -0.22 14.26 24.71
C TYR A 420 0.10 13.21 23.63
N GLY A 421 0.48 11.99 23.99
CA GLY A 421 0.81 10.90 23.06
C GLY A 421 2.09 11.12 22.24
N ILE A 422 2.85 12.18 22.53
CA ILE A 422 4.10 12.53 21.86
C ILE A 422 5.15 12.97 22.88
N SER A 423 6.39 12.53 22.69
CA SER A 423 7.49 12.90 23.60
C SER A 423 7.89 14.36 23.42
N ILE A 424 8.27 15.03 24.51
CA ILE A 424 8.75 16.43 24.49
C ILE A 424 9.89 16.61 23.47
N THR A 425 10.83 15.66 23.38
CA THR A 425 11.94 15.72 22.43
C THR A 425 11.49 15.72 20.96
N LYS A 426 10.37 15.05 20.63
CA LYS A 426 9.78 15.08 19.28
C LYS A 426 9.14 16.43 18.99
N ILE A 427 8.51 17.07 19.99
CA ILE A 427 7.96 18.43 19.85
C ILE A 427 9.10 19.45 19.68
N ILE A 428 10.15 19.39 20.49
CA ILE A 428 11.34 20.25 20.36
C ILE A 428 11.93 20.20 18.94
N LYS A 429 12.03 18.98 18.38
CA LYS A 429 12.46 18.77 16.99
C LYS A 429 11.47 19.34 15.96
N LYS A 430 10.16 19.14 16.16
CA LYS A 430 9.09 19.67 15.30
C LYS A 430 9.13 21.21 15.25
N LEU A 431 9.30 21.84 16.40
CA LEU A 431 9.35 23.30 16.55
C LEU A 431 10.70 23.92 16.17
N ARG A 432 11.69 23.11 15.76
CA ARG A 432 13.06 23.55 15.43
C ARG A 432 13.74 24.33 16.56
N LEU A 433 13.34 24.07 17.80
CA LEU A 433 13.92 24.65 19.01
C LEU A 433 15.26 23.93 19.25
N GLY A 434 16.35 24.48 18.73
CA GLY A 434 17.67 23.84 18.84
C GLY A 434 18.08 23.61 20.30
N GLY A 435 18.24 22.35 20.72
CA GLY A 435 18.61 22.02 22.09
C GLY A 435 18.10 20.66 22.56
N ASN A 436 18.48 20.27 23.78
CA ASN A 436 17.89 19.14 24.50
C ASN A 436 16.85 19.68 25.51
N PHE A 437 16.05 18.79 26.09
CA PHE A 437 14.96 19.15 27.01
C PHE A 437 15.43 20.06 28.18
N GLN A 438 16.63 19.81 28.70
CA GLN A 438 17.27 20.64 29.74
C GLN A 438 17.59 22.06 29.26
N LYS A 439 18.11 22.21 28.03
CA LYS A 439 18.38 23.55 27.46
C LYS A 439 17.10 24.34 27.27
N LEU A 440 15.99 23.69 26.90
CA LEU A 440 14.69 24.38 26.77
C LEU A 440 14.19 24.90 28.12
N LEU A 441 14.27 24.08 29.16
CA LEU A 441 13.87 24.48 30.50
C LEU A 441 14.78 25.58 31.11
N ASN A 442 16.05 25.65 30.70
CA ASN A 442 16.96 26.75 31.08
C ASN A 442 16.72 28.06 30.30
N LEU A 443 16.10 27.99 29.12
CA LEU A 443 15.78 29.18 28.30
C LEU A 443 14.50 29.87 28.77
N SER A 444 13.62 29.13 29.42
CA SER A 444 12.37 29.63 29.97
C SER A 444 12.60 30.32 31.32
N THR A 445 11.95 31.45 31.55
CA THR A 445 11.92 32.11 32.86
C THR A 445 10.98 31.44 33.85
N ALA A 446 10.11 30.54 33.38
CA ALA A 446 9.08 29.87 34.20
C ALA A 446 9.61 28.71 35.04
N PHE A 447 10.80 28.18 34.72
CA PHE A 447 11.34 26.96 35.32
C PHE A 447 12.68 27.20 36.01
N ASN A 448 12.92 26.49 37.10
CA ASN A 448 14.22 26.44 37.77
C ASN A 448 14.70 25.00 37.85
N LEU A 449 15.92 24.77 37.38
CA LEU A 449 16.53 23.46 37.25
C LEU A 449 17.55 23.24 38.36
N GLU A 450 17.32 22.21 39.18
CA GLU A 450 18.25 21.76 40.21
C GLU A 450 18.88 20.43 39.81
N LYS A 451 20.20 20.35 39.88
CA LYS A 451 20.95 19.12 39.61
C LYS A 451 21.08 18.31 40.89
N THR A 452 20.60 17.07 40.89
CA THR A 452 20.84 16.10 41.98
C THR A 452 21.78 14.99 41.51
N ASP A 453 22.32 14.18 42.43
CA ASP A 453 23.33 13.14 42.13
C ASP A 453 22.87 12.06 41.14
N LYS A 454 21.55 11.93 40.89
CA LYS A 454 20.97 10.91 40.02
C LYS A 454 20.11 11.43 38.86
N ASP A 455 19.60 12.66 38.92
CA ASP A 455 18.77 13.24 37.85
C ASP A 455 18.67 14.78 37.96
N TRP A 456 18.16 15.42 36.92
CA TRP A 456 17.75 16.83 36.95
C TRP A 456 16.30 16.93 37.45
N ARG A 457 16.06 17.87 38.35
CA ARG A 457 14.74 18.22 38.86
C ARG A 457 14.35 19.62 38.40
N VAL A 458 13.07 19.82 38.13
CA VAL A 458 12.51 21.10 37.70
C VAL A 458 11.42 21.54 38.68
N LYS A 459 11.42 22.82 39.01
CA LYS A 459 10.38 23.47 39.81
C LYS A 459 9.88 24.72 39.10
N LEU A 460 8.66 25.13 39.42
CA LEU A 460 8.10 26.38 38.92
C LEU A 460 8.74 27.55 39.68
N ASN A 461 9.13 28.61 38.98
CA ASN A 461 9.42 29.87 39.64
C ASN A 461 8.10 30.47 40.11
N SER A 462 7.91 30.62 41.42
CA SER A 462 6.82 31.46 41.93
C SER A 462 7.02 32.89 41.42
N PRO A 463 5.93 33.61 41.07
CA PRO A 463 6.01 35.01 40.64
C PRO A 463 6.62 35.92 41.71
#